data_AF-A0A4Q6XJN6-F1
#
_entry.id   AF-A0A4Q6XJN6-F1
#
_cell.length_a   1.000
_cell.length_b   1.000
_cell.length_c   1.000
_cell.angle_alpha   90.00
_cell.angle_beta   90.00
_cell.angle_gamma   90.00
#
_symmetry.space_group_name_H-M   'P 1'
#
loop_
_entity.id
_entity.type
_entity.pdbx_description
1 polymer ?
#
loop_
_entity_poly.entity_id
_entity_poly.type
_entity_poly.pdbx_seq_one_letter_code
_entity_poly.pdbx_strand_id
1 'polypeptide(L)'
;MKNNFWIGMALGVIFPLLAHLATIFTSIQTSLFIQKPIALYVIAATLNLISVRFLYRNEKEATANGVVLATFLAMIVLIVFMREMVFSYA
;
A
#
# COMPACT_ATOMS: atom_id res chain seq x y z
N MET A 1 13.59 -16.64 -4.26
CA MET A 1 13.09 -15.51 -5.08
C MET A 1 14.29 -14.71 -5.58
N LYS A 2 14.43 -14.52 -6.90
CA LYS A 2 15.49 -13.69 -7.50
C LYS A 2 15.38 -12.25 -6.96
N ASN A 3 16.52 -11.63 -6.66
CA ASN A 3 16.61 -10.20 -6.37
C ASN A 3 16.33 -9.41 -7.66
N ASN A 4 15.06 -9.12 -7.90
CA ASN A 4 14.58 -8.46 -9.12
C ASN A 4 13.65 -7.31 -8.73
N PHE A 5 13.98 -6.13 -9.26
CA PHE A 5 13.24 -4.89 -9.07
C PHE A 5 11.79 -4.99 -9.52
N TRP A 6 11.53 -5.56 -10.70
CA TRP A 6 10.18 -5.68 -11.26
C TRP A 6 9.28 -6.60 -10.42
N ILE A 7 9.85 -7.66 -9.84
CA ILE A 7 9.13 -8.52 -8.88
C ILE A 7 8.77 -7.69 -7.64
N GLY A 8 9.69 -6.85 -7.18
CA GLY A 8 9.44 -5.92 -6.07
C GLY A 8 8.27 -4.97 -6.38
N MET A 9 8.25 -4.38 -7.56
CA MET A 9 7.15 -3.51 -7.98
C MET A 9 5.82 -4.25 -7.99
N ALA A 10 5.77 -5.45 -8.58
CA ALA A 10 4.55 -6.25 -8.60
C ALA A 10 4.05 -6.55 -7.17
N LEU A 11 4.97 -6.95 -6.27
CA LEU A 11 4.64 -7.22 -4.87
C LEU A 11 4.11 -5.96 -4.15
N GLY A 12 4.74 -4.81 -4.36
CA GLY A 12 4.38 -3.56 -3.69
C GLY A 12 2.99 -3.02 -4.07
N VAL A 13 2.43 -3.44 -5.20
CA VAL A 13 1.07 -3.04 -5.62
C VAL A 13 -0.01 -3.94 -5.00
N ILE A 14 0.32 -5.17 -4.59
CA ILE A 14 -0.67 -6.16 -4.13
C ILE A 14 -1.48 -5.65 -2.95
N PHE A 15 -0.84 -5.20 -1.86
CA PHE A 15 -1.57 -4.77 -0.66
C PHE A 15 -2.41 -3.50 -0.89
N PRO A 16 -1.89 -2.43 -1.55
CA PRO A 16 -2.71 -1.27 -1.89
C PRO A 16 -3.93 -1.62 -2.76
N LEU A 17 -3.76 -2.53 -3.74
CA LEU A 17 -4.85 -2.96 -4.60
C LEU A 17 -5.91 -3.75 -3.81
N LEU A 18 -5.48 -4.65 -2.94
CA LEU A 18 -6.39 -5.40 -2.06
C LEU A 18 -7.15 -4.47 -1.10
N ALA A 19 -6.50 -3.45 -0.54
CA ALA A 19 -7.17 -2.46 0.29
C ALA A 19 -8.24 -1.70 -0.50
N HIS A 20 -7.94 -1.29 -1.74
CA HIS A 20 -8.90 -0.62 -2.61
C HIS A 20 -10.11 -1.50 -2.94
N LEU A 21 -9.86 -2.76 -3.32
CA LEU A 21 -10.92 -3.73 -3.59
C LEU A 21 -11.77 -3.99 -2.33
N ALA A 22 -11.15 -4.08 -1.16
CA ALA A 22 -11.88 -4.23 0.10
C ALA A 22 -12.77 -3.02 0.38
N THR A 23 -12.32 -1.79 0.10
CA THR A 23 -13.15 -0.58 0.24
C THR A 23 -14.36 -0.59 -0.71
N ILE A 24 -14.22 -1.12 -1.93
CA ILE A 24 -15.31 -1.14 -2.93
C ILE A 24 -16.30 -2.28 -2.67
N PHE A 25 -15.81 -3.49 -2.42
CA PHE A 25 -16.63 -4.70 -2.38
C PHE A 25 -17.10 -5.09 -0.98
N THR A 26 -16.61 -4.43 0.07
CA THR A 26 -16.98 -4.75 1.45
C THR A 26 -17.36 -3.50 2.24
N SER A 27 -18.17 -3.69 3.28
CA SER A 27 -18.49 -2.63 4.26
C SER A 27 -17.45 -2.51 5.38
N ILE A 28 -16.29 -3.16 5.27
CA ILE A 28 -15.26 -3.14 6.33
C ILE A 28 -14.83 -1.71 6.65
N GLN A 29 -14.60 -0.91 5.61
CA GLN A 29 -14.19 0.50 5.77
C GLN A 29 -15.28 1.32 6.47
N THR A 30 -16.55 1.10 6.12
CA THR A 30 -17.69 1.85 6.65
C THR A 30 -18.24 1.31 7.98
N SER A 31 -17.81 0.13 8.42
CA SER A 31 -18.23 -0.46 9.71
C SER A 31 -17.17 -0.32 10.79
N LEU A 32 -15.90 -0.62 10.49
CA LEU A 32 -14.81 -0.60 11.46
C LEU A 32 -14.04 0.73 11.49
N PHE A 33 -14.02 1.46 10.37
CA PHE A 33 -13.18 2.65 10.18
C PHE A 33 -13.97 3.88 9.72
N ILE A 34 -15.18 4.06 10.27
CA ILE A 34 -16.12 5.15 9.93
C ILE A 34 -15.44 6.53 9.94
N GLN A 35 -14.64 6.81 10.98
CA GLN A 35 -13.98 8.11 11.17
C GLN A 35 -12.61 8.20 10.48
N LYS A 36 -12.15 7.13 9.82
CA LYS A 36 -10.79 7.03 9.26
C LYS A 36 -10.84 6.45 7.85
N PRO A 37 -11.26 7.23 6.83
CA PRO A 37 -11.47 6.76 5.45
C PRO A 37 -10.23 6.14 4.79
N ILE A 38 -9.03 6.44 5.30
CA ILE A 38 -7.75 5.94 4.78
C ILE A 38 -7.21 4.69 5.52
N ALA A 39 -7.90 4.20 6.56
CA ALA A 39 -7.35 3.18 7.47
C ALA A 39 -6.87 1.91 6.76
N LEU A 40 -7.65 1.36 5.82
CA LEU A 40 -7.25 0.16 5.09
C LEU A 40 -5.99 0.37 4.22
N TYR A 41 -5.83 1.56 3.64
CA TYR A 41 -4.65 1.91 2.85
C TYR A 41 -3.41 2.08 3.73
N VAL A 42 -3.55 2.61 4.94
CA VAL A 42 -2.45 2.68 5.92
C VAL A 42 -2.03 1.28 6.37
N ILE A 43 -2.98 0.37 6.59
CA ILE A 43 -2.69 -1.04 6.89
C ILE A 43 -1.92 -1.67 5.72
N ALA A 44 -2.36 -1.46 4.48
CA ALA A 44 -1.64 -1.95 3.30
C ALA A 44 -0.21 -1.41 3.19
N ALA A 45 -0.01 -0.11 3.42
CA ALA A 45 1.33 0.50 3.42
C ALA A 45 2.21 -0.10 4.53
N THR A 46 1.64 -0.39 5.70
CA THR A 46 2.34 -1.04 6.82
C THR A 46 2.79 -2.45 6.44
N LEU A 47 1.94 -3.23 5.78
CA LEU A 47 2.31 -4.56 5.28
C LEU A 47 3.44 -4.50 4.24
N ASN A 48 3.43 -3.49 3.35
CA ASN A 48 4.54 -3.25 2.43
C ASN A 48 5.84 -2.90 3.17
N LEU A 49 5.78 -2.05 4.20
CA LEU A 49 6.96 -1.73 5.04
C LEU A 49 7.52 -2.96 5.76
N ILE A 50 6.66 -3.81 6.30
CA ILE A 50 7.07 -5.08 6.91
C ILE A 50 7.76 -5.96 5.85
N SER A 51 7.18 -6.05 4.65
CA SER A 51 7.75 -6.81 3.53
C SER A 51 9.13 -6.29 3.14
N VAL A 52 9.28 -4.96 3.03
CA VAL A 52 10.56 -4.28 2.76
C VAL A 52 11.59 -4.61 3.84
N ARG A 53 11.20 -4.58 5.12
CA ARG A 53 12.09 -4.95 6.24
C ARG A 53 12.61 -6.38 6.09
N PHE A 54 11.76 -7.34 5.74
CA PHE A 54 12.19 -8.71 5.50
C PHE A 54 13.07 -8.83 4.25
N LEU A 55 12.76 -8.13 3.16
CA LEU A 55 13.55 -8.19 1.93
C LEU A 55 14.97 -7.65 2.13
N TYR A 56 15.13 -6.51 2.81
CA TYR A 56 16.47 -5.99 3.14
C TYR A 56 17.23 -6.93 4.07
N ARG A 57 16.58 -7.53 5.08
CA ARG A 57 17.22 -8.51 5.97
C ARG A 57 17.69 -9.78 5.25
N ASN A 58 17.18 -10.05 4.06
CA ASN A 58 17.56 -11.19 3.23
C ASN A 58 18.40 -10.77 2.01
N GLU A 59 19.03 -9.58 2.05
CA GLU A 59 19.91 -9.06 0.99
C GLU A 59 19.23 -8.91 -0.40
N LYS A 60 17.90 -8.75 -0.42
CA LYS A 60 17.12 -8.55 -1.65
C LYS A 60 16.84 -7.08 -1.93
N GLU A 61 17.91 -6.28 -2.02
CA GLU A 61 17.80 -4.82 -2.13
C GLU A 61 17.00 -4.35 -3.35
N ALA A 62 17.22 -4.93 -4.54
CA ALA A 62 16.50 -4.50 -5.75
C ALA A 62 15.00 -4.78 -5.63
N THR A 63 14.62 -5.95 -5.11
CA THR A 63 13.21 -6.26 -4.84
C THR A 63 12.63 -5.34 -3.76
N ALA A 64 13.36 -5.06 -2.68
CA ALA A 64 12.92 -4.12 -1.65
C ALA A 64 12.67 -2.71 -2.22
N ASN A 65 13.61 -2.20 -3.02
CA ASN A 65 13.51 -0.90 -3.69
C ASN A 65 12.30 -0.85 -4.64
N GLY A 66 12.02 -1.94 -5.35
CA GLY A 66 10.82 -2.06 -6.18
C GLY A 66 9.52 -1.95 -5.37
N VAL A 67 9.45 -2.61 -4.20
CA VAL A 67 8.29 -2.51 -3.29
C VAL A 67 8.14 -1.08 -2.78
N VAL A 68 9.24 -0.44 -2.36
CA VAL A 68 9.23 0.96 -1.88
C VAL A 68 8.70 1.90 -2.96
N LEU A 69 9.22 1.82 -4.18
CA LEU A 69 8.77 2.67 -5.28
C LEU A 69 7.29 2.44 -5.59
N ALA A 70 6.84 1.19 -5.69
CA ALA A 70 5.44 0.88 -5.96
C ALA A 70 4.52 1.42 -4.86
N THR A 71 4.90 1.28 -3.59
CA THR A 71 4.12 1.79 -2.45
C THR A 71 4.05 3.32 -2.47
N PHE A 72 5.17 3.97 -2.79
CA PHE A 72 5.23 5.43 -2.92
C PHE A 72 4.34 5.95 -4.04
N LEU A 73 4.43 5.34 -5.23
CA LEU A 73 3.56 5.67 -6.37
C LEU A 73 2.09 5.41 -6.05
N ALA A 74 1.76 4.30 -5.39
CA ALA A 74 0.39 4.00 -4.98
C ALA A 74 -0.16 5.05 -4.01
N MET A 75 0.66 5.55 -3.06
CA MET A 75 0.26 6.66 -2.19
C MET A 75 0.05 7.97 -2.96
N ILE A 76 0.90 8.28 -3.95
CA ILE A 76 0.69 9.45 -4.80
C ILE A 76 -0.65 9.33 -5.54
N VAL A 77 -0.91 8.18 -6.17
CA VAL A 77 -2.19 7.91 -6.86
C VAL A 77 -3.35 8.09 -5.88
N LEU A 78 -3.27 7.51 -4.69
CA LEU A 78 -4.30 7.67 -3.66
C LEU A 78 -4.54 9.15 -3.33
N ILE A 79 -3.50 9.92 -3.03
CA ILE A 79 -3.64 11.34 -2.66
C ILE A 79 -4.22 12.17 -3.81
N VAL A 80 -3.78 11.92 -5.05
CA VAL A 80 -4.24 12.66 -6.23
C VAL A 80 -5.70 12.36 -6.55
N PHE A 81 -6.11 11.09 -6.52
CA PHE A 81 -7.47 10.68 -6.90
C PHE A 81 -8.46 10.74 -5.74
N MET A 82 -8.02 10.53 -4.50
CA MET A 82 -8.85 10.59 -3.29
C MET A 82 -8.65 11.88 -2.50
N ARG A 83 -8.23 12.97 -3.17
CA ARG A 83 -7.96 14.26 -2.56
C ARG A 83 -9.07 14.72 -1.61
N GLU A 84 -10.33 14.54 -1.99
CA GLU A 84 -11.46 14.93 -1.14
C GLU A 84 -11.61 14.05 0.10
N MET A 85 -11.30 12.76 0.04
CA MET A 85 -11.35 11.87 1.22
C MET A 85 -10.18 12.07 2.18
N VAL A 86 -9.03 12.52 1.69
CA VAL A 86 -7.82 12.73 2.50
C VAL A 86 -7.85 14.08 3.22
N PHE A 87 -8.31 15.13 2.55
CA PHE A 87 -8.24 16.51 3.07
C PHE A 87 -9.57 17.06 3.60
N SER A 88 -10.70 16.36 3.46
CA SER A 88 -11.98 16.82 4.05
C SER A 88 -12.02 16.73 5.59
N TYR A 89 -10.98 16.20 6.23
CA TYR A 89 -10.89 16.03 7.69
C TYR A 89 -9.63 16.68 8.31
N ALA A 90 -8.87 17.45 7.53
CA ALA A 90 -7.71 18.23 7.99
C ALA A 90 -8.09 19.70 8.13
#